data_AF-A0A6A3H6I8-F1
#
_entry.id   AF-A0A6A3H6I8-F1
#
_cell.length_a   1.000
_cell.length_b   1.000
_cell.length_c   1.000
_cell.angle_alpha   90.00
_cell.angle_beta   90.00
_cell.angle_gamma   90.00
#
_symmetry.space_group_name_H-M   'P 1'
#
loop_
_entity.id
_entity.type
_entity.pdbx_description
1 polymer ?
#
loop_
_entity_poly.entity_id
_entity_poly.type
_entity_poly.pdbx_seq_one_letter_code
_entity_poly.pdbx_strand_id
1 'polypeptide(L)'
;MVKLFCAIVGVAGSAFSVRVDESDSVDDLKVMIKARKPDTIKGEADKLQLFLAKTADGKWLPSNDPDVVAMRSGAVSEKVQNLLNGQIDPAEEIADVFVPAPQKKEIHVLVVVPEGAVGSASETSKMDQVVQEVHEIGMSTQR
;
A
#
# COMPACT_ATOMS: atom_id res chain seq x y z
N MET A 1 -14.52 -12.90 11.94
CA MET A 1 -13.23 -12.95 11.18
C MET A 1 -13.45 -12.76 9.69
N VAL A 2 -13.11 -11.57 9.19
CA VAL A 2 -13.14 -11.21 7.76
C VAL A 2 -11.73 -11.10 7.19
N LYS A 3 -11.59 -11.28 5.88
CA LYS A 3 -10.30 -11.13 5.18
C LYS A 3 -10.35 -9.92 4.26
N LEU A 4 -9.64 -8.87 4.64
CA LEU A 4 -9.55 -7.64 3.88
C LEU A 4 -8.29 -7.63 3.03
N PHE A 5 -8.41 -7.12 1.80
CA PHE A 5 -7.28 -6.85 0.93
C PHE A 5 -7.00 -5.36 0.93
N CYS A 6 -5.78 -5.02 1.36
CA CYS A 6 -5.28 -3.67 1.49
C CYS A 6 -4.25 -3.41 0.40
N ALA A 7 -4.20 -2.19 -0.11
CA ALA A 7 -3.15 -1.74 -1.01
C ALA A 7 -2.67 -0.35 -0.63
N ILE A 8 -1.34 -0.15 -0.65
CA ILE A 8 -0.74 1.14 -0.36
C ILE A 8 -0.71 1.98 -1.63
N VAL A 9 -1.26 3.19 -1.56
CA VAL A 9 -1.27 4.14 -2.67
C VAL A 9 0.14 4.70 -2.86
N GLY A 10 0.62 4.73 -4.10
CA GLY A 10 1.94 5.27 -4.46
C GLY A 10 3.11 4.32 -4.20
N VAL A 11 2.89 3.13 -3.66
CA VAL A 11 3.96 2.12 -3.46
C VAL A 11 3.72 0.90 -4.32
N ALA A 12 4.66 0.63 -5.23
CA ALA A 12 4.55 -0.48 -6.16
C ALA A 12 4.52 -1.84 -5.45
N GLY A 13 3.66 -2.76 -5.92
CA GLY A 13 3.58 -4.12 -5.40
C GLY A 13 3.09 -4.27 -3.94
N SER A 14 2.47 -3.25 -3.36
CA SER A 14 2.13 -3.22 -1.92
C SER A 14 0.76 -3.77 -1.56
N ALA A 15 0.15 -4.60 -2.41
CA ALA A 15 -1.11 -5.25 -2.06
C ALA A 15 -0.88 -6.43 -1.10
N PHE A 16 -1.58 -6.45 0.03
CA PHE A 16 -1.50 -7.53 1.03
C PHE A 16 -2.89 -7.82 1.62
N SER A 17 -3.02 -9.00 2.22
CA SER A 17 -4.25 -9.37 2.93
C SER A 17 -4.05 -9.30 4.44
N VAL A 18 -5.01 -8.72 5.14
CA VAL A 18 -5.12 -8.70 6.60
C VAL A 18 -6.36 -9.48 7.01
N ARG A 19 -6.29 -10.14 8.15
CA ARG A 19 -7.45 -10.74 8.80
C ARG A 19 -7.79 -9.89 10.01
N VAL A 20 -9.05 -9.53 10.14
CA VAL A 20 -9.57 -8.68 11.22
C VAL A 20 -10.95 -9.23 11.58
N ASP A 21 -11.39 -9.04 12.81
CA ASP A 21 -12.74 -9.40 13.22
C ASP A 21 -13.73 -8.30 12.86
N GLU A 22 -14.99 -8.68 12.70
CA GLU A 22 -16.06 -7.74 12.31
C GLU A 22 -16.41 -6.77 13.44
N SER A 23 -16.17 -7.20 14.69
CA SER A 23 -16.30 -6.39 15.91
C SER A 23 -15.06 -5.54 16.23
N ASP A 24 -13.99 -5.65 15.43
CA ASP A 24 -12.83 -4.76 15.60
C ASP A 24 -13.15 -3.38 15.02
N SER A 25 -12.43 -2.37 15.49
CA SER A 25 -12.51 -1.02 14.95
C SER A 25 -11.56 -0.82 13.78
N VAL A 26 -11.80 0.24 13.01
CA VAL A 26 -10.90 0.67 11.93
C VAL A 26 -9.52 1.06 12.48
N ASP A 27 -9.44 1.50 13.74
CA ASP A 27 -8.17 1.72 14.43
C ASP A 27 -7.33 0.44 14.56
N ASP A 28 -7.91 -0.66 15.07
CA ASP A 28 -7.24 -1.96 15.14
C ASP A 28 -6.73 -2.42 13.78
N LEU A 29 -7.50 -2.15 12.72
CA LEU A 29 -7.09 -2.42 11.35
C LEU A 29 -5.82 -1.64 10.95
N LYS A 30 -5.67 -0.37 11.35
CA LYS A 30 -4.45 0.42 11.11
C LYS A 30 -3.24 -0.21 11.80
N VAL A 31 -3.40 -0.61 13.06
CA VAL A 31 -2.35 -1.27 13.84
C VAL A 31 -1.92 -2.58 13.17
N MET A 32 -2.89 -3.38 12.71
CA MET A 32 -2.65 -4.65 12.03
C MET A 32 -1.92 -4.47 10.69
N ILE A 33 -2.29 -3.45 9.91
CA ILE A 33 -1.65 -3.08 8.65
C ILE A 33 -0.17 -2.72 8.88
N LYS A 34 0.10 -1.87 9.86
CA LYS A 34 1.47 -1.49 10.24
C LYS A 34 2.28 -2.71 10.67
N ALA A 35 1.73 -3.56 11.53
CA ALA A 35 2.38 -4.78 11.98
C ALA A 35 2.71 -5.74 10.83
N ARG A 36 1.93 -5.70 9.73
CA ARG A 36 2.16 -6.53 8.54
C ARG A 36 3.24 -5.97 7.61
N LYS A 37 3.44 -4.65 7.58
CA LYS A 37 4.37 -3.94 6.69
C LYS A 37 5.22 -2.90 7.46
N PRO A 38 5.98 -3.32 8.48
CA PRO A 38 6.76 -2.40 9.31
C PRO A 38 7.92 -1.73 8.53
N ASP A 39 8.48 -2.41 7.53
CA ASP A 39 9.57 -1.85 6.71
C ASP A 39 9.09 -0.73 5.77
N THR A 40 7.85 -0.84 5.29
CA THR A 40 7.25 0.12 4.35
C THR A 40 6.61 1.29 5.10
N ILE A 41 5.92 1.01 6.19
CA ILE A 41 5.21 2.00 7.01
C ILE A 41 6.07 2.33 8.23
N LYS A 42 6.90 3.38 8.11
CA LYS A 42 7.76 3.87 9.18
C LYS A 42 7.08 5.03 9.89
N GLY A 43 6.27 4.76 10.91
CA GLY A 43 5.57 5.80 11.66
C GLY A 43 4.51 5.27 12.63
N GLU A 44 3.66 6.16 13.10
CA GLU A 44 2.51 5.81 13.95
C GLU A 44 1.35 5.30 13.09
N ALA A 45 0.66 4.25 13.58
CA ALA A 45 -0.45 3.65 12.84
C ALA A 45 -1.61 4.64 12.68
N ASP A 46 -1.78 5.52 13.66
CA ASP A 46 -2.80 6.56 13.73
C ASP A 46 -2.71 7.56 12.56
N LYS A 47 -1.49 7.79 12.07
CA LYS A 47 -1.20 8.68 10.94
C LYS A 47 -1.55 8.04 9.59
N LEU A 48 -1.83 6.73 9.56
CA LEU A 48 -2.31 6.06 8.36
C LEU A 48 -3.74 6.50 8.05
N GLN A 49 -3.94 6.87 6.80
CA GLN A 49 -5.25 7.21 6.28
C GLN A 49 -5.79 6.00 5.51
N LEU A 50 -6.89 5.45 5.99
CA LEU A 50 -7.59 4.34 5.36
C LEU A 50 -8.78 4.86 4.56
N PHE A 51 -8.92 4.36 3.35
CA PHE A 51 -10.00 4.73 2.43
C PHE A 51 -10.68 3.48 1.89
N LEU A 52 -11.98 3.58 1.66
CA LEU A 52 -12.77 2.53 1.04
C LEU A 52 -12.45 2.45 -0.45
N ALA A 53 -12.07 1.27 -0.92
CA ALA A 53 -11.87 1.00 -2.34
C ALA A 53 -13.20 0.76 -3.08
N LYS A 54 -14.22 1.56 -2.77
CA LYS A 54 -15.61 1.37 -3.21
C LYS A 54 -15.96 2.43 -4.25
N THR A 55 -16.29 1.99 -5.46
CA THR A 55 -16.67 2.88 -6.56
C THR A 55 -17.96 3.65 -6.23
N ALA A 56 -18.26 4.69 -7.02
CA ALA A 56 -19.49 5.48 -6.88
C ALA A 56 -20.76 4.60 -6.95
N ASP A 57 -20.71 3.47 -7.67
CA ASP A 57 -21.77 2.45 -7.74
C ASP A 57 -21.89 1.56 -6.50
N GLY A 58 -21.06 1.80 -5.47
CA GLY A 58 -21.05 1.02 -4.25
C GLY A 58 -20.41 -0.36 -4.38
N LYS A 59 -19.55 -0.59 -5.39
CA LYS A 59 -18.88 -1.87 -5.63
C LYS A 59 -17.39 -1.80 -5.30
N TRP A 60 -16.81 -2.91 -4.85
CA TRP A 60 -15.37 -2.99 -4.59
C TRP A 60 -14.55 -2.92 -5.89
N LEU A 61 -13.36 -2.35 -5.79
CA LEU A 61 -12.40 -2.31 -6.90
C LEU A 61 -11.83 -3.70 -7.18
N PRO A 62 -11.96 -4.23 -8.40
CA PRO A 62 -11.33 -5.50 -8.73
C PRO A 62 -9.81 -5.37 -8.73
N SER A 63 -9.10 -6.42 -8.28
CA SER A 63 -7.63 -6.41 -8.28
C SER A 63 -6.98 -6.33 -9.67
N ASN A 64 -7.77 -6.64 -10.72
CA ASN A 64 -7.38 -6.54 -12.12
C ASN A 64 -7.85 -5.24 -12.79
N ASP A 65 -8.38 -4.29 -12.01
CA ASP A 65 -8.81 -3.00 -12.53
C ASP A 65 -7.59 -2.22 -13.05
N PRO A 66 -7.66 -1.58 -14.23
CA PRO A 66 -6.57 -0.79 -14.76
C PRO A 66 -6.15 0.33 -13.80
N ASP A 67 -7.08 0.92 -13.04
CA ASP A 67 -6.77 1.97 -12.06
C ASP A 67 -5.95 1.40 -10.87
N VAL A 68 -6.24 0.16 -10.44
CA VAL A 68 -5.46 -0.55 -9.43
C VAL A 68 -4.08 -0.92 -9.95
N VAL A 69 -3.99 -1.37 -11.20
CA VAL A 69 -2.70 -1.72 -11.84
C VAL A 69 -1.82 -0.47 -12.01
N ALA A 70 -2.41 0.64 -12.45
CA ALA A 70 -1.72 1.94 -12.54
C ALA A 70 -1.22 2.39 -11.15
N MET A 71 -2.06 2.28 -10.12
CA MET A 71 -1.70 2.60 -8.74
C MET A 71 -0.52 1.75 -8.25
N ARG A 72 -0.50 0.46 -8.58
CA ARG A 72 0.62 -0.45 -8.29
C ARG A 72 1.91 -0.13 -9.05
N SER A 73 1.87 0.74 -10.05
CA SER A 73 3.05 1.25 -10.74
C SER A 73 3.45 2.64 -10.24
N GLY A 74 2.75 3.17 -9.22
CA GLY A 74 2.97 4.51 -8.68
C GLY A 74 2.14 5.62 -9.36
N ALA A 75 1.26 5.29 -10.30
CA ALA A 75 0.40 6.26 -10.98
C ALA A 75 -0.99 6.30 -10.34
N VAL A 76 -1.42 7.47 -9.86
CA VAL A 76 -2.75 7.64 -9.23
C VAL A 76 -3.70 8.33 -10.21
N SER A 77 -4.61 7.56 -10.82
CA SER A 77 -5.68 8.09 -11.68
C SER A 77 -6.65 8.98 -10.91
N GLU A 78 -7.32 9.93 -11.58
CA GLU A 78 -8.38 10.77 -10.98
C GLU A 78 -9.48 9.95 -10.28
N LYS A 79 -9.83 8.77 -10.81
CA LYS A 79 -10.75 7.86 -10.14
C LYS A 79 -10.26 7.44 -8.76
N VAL A 80 -8.99 7.04 -8.63
CA VAL A 80 -8.41 6.66 -7.33
C VAL A 80 -8.38 7.88 -6.43
N GLN A 81 -8.02 9.06 -6.94
CA GLN A 81 -8.05 10.31 -6.14
C GLN A 81 -9.45 10.62 -5.60
N ASN A 82 -10.50 10.42 -6.40
CA ASN A 82 -11.88 10.59 -5.94
C ASN A 82 -12.27 9.57 -4.85
N LEU A 83 -11.71 8.36 -4.89
CA LEU A 83 -11.92 7.36 -3.82
C LEU A 83 -11.18 7.73 -2.53
N LEU A 84 -10.07 8.46 -2.63
CA LEU A 84 -9.35 9.01 -1.49
C LEU A 84 -10.02 10.24 -0.86
N ASN A 85 -11.23 10.59 -1.27
CA ASN A 85 -11.97 11.71 -0.70
C ASN A 85 -12.90 11.29 0.47
N GLY A 86 -13.10 9.98 0.68
CA GLY A 86 -13.92 9.42 1.75
C GLY A 86 -13.07 8.60 2.73
N GLN A 87 -12.36 9.30 3.64
CA GLN A 87 -11.62 8.62 4.70
C GLN A 87 -12.58 7.85 5.61
N ILE A 88 -12.19 6.63 5.97
CA ILE A 88 -12.94 5.81 6.93
C ILE A 88 -12.71 6.39 8.33
N ASP A 89 -13.79 6.62 9.07
CA ASP A 89 -13.68 7.07 10.45
C ASP A 89 -13.08 5.95 11.31
N PRO A 90 -12.00 6.22 12.08
CA PRO A 90 -11.33 5.21 12.89
C PRO A 90 -12.22 4.66 14.02
N ALA A 91 -13.26 5.38 14.42
CA ALA A 91 -14.20 4.95 15.46
C ALA A 91 -15.26 3.96 14.94
N GLU A 92 -15.37 3.78 13.62
CA GLU A 92 -16.34 2.88 13.02
C GLU A 92 -15.90 1.41 13.12
N GLU A 93 -16.89 0.52 13.16
CA GLU A 93 -16.67 -0.92 13.17
C GLU A 93 -16.44 -1.48 11.77
N ILE A 94 -15.60 -2.50 11.66
CA ILE A 94 -15.36 -3.18 10.38
C ILE A 94 -16.66 -3.74 9.78
N ALA A 95 -17.59 -4.22 10.61
CA ALA A 95 -18.88 -4.75 10.16
C ALA A 95 -19.74 -3.71 9.42
N ASP A 96 -19.73 -2.44 9.84
CA ASP A 96 -20.59 -1.40 9.28
C ASP A 96 -19.95 -0.74 8.05
N VAL A 97 -18.63 -0.53 8.11
CA VAL A 97 -17.85 0.08 7.03
C VAL A 97 -17.75 -0.84 5.81
N PHE A 98 -17.50 -2.14 6.02
CA PHE A 98 -17.21 -3.08 4.93
C PHE A 98 -18.47 -3.79 4.42
N VAL A 99 -19.46 -3.00 4.02
CA VAL A 99 -20.72 -3.48 3.45
C VAL A 99 -20.81 -3.10 1.96
N PRO A 100 -21.04 -4.05 1.04
CA PRO A 100 -21.29 -5.47 1.25
C PRO A 100 -20.02 -6.25 1.62
N ALA A 101 -20.19 -7.41 2.25
CA ALA A 101 -19.10 -8.22 2.79
C ALA A 101 -17.96 -8.44 1.77
N PRO A 102 -16.69 -8.34 2.21
CA PRO A 102 -15.53 -8.39 1.33
C PRO A 102 -15.43 -9.71 0.57
N GLN A 103 -15.29 -9.67 -0.76
CA GLN A 103 -15.18 -10.87 -1.60
C GLN A 103 -13.73 -11.16 -2.03
N LYS A 104 -13.51 -12.36 -2.57
CA LYS A 104 -12.18 -12.80 -3.02
C LYS A 104 -11.83 -12.08 -4.34
N LYS A 105 -10.56 -11.63 -4.45
CA LYS A 105 -9.95 -10.98 -5.64
C LYS A 105 -10.29 -9.48 -5.83
N GLU A 106 -10.81 -8.83 -4.80
CA GLU A 106 -11.10 -7.39 -4.81
C GLU A 106 -10.23 -6.66 -3.78
N ILE A 107 -9.96 -5.39 -4.02
CA ILE A 107 -9.33 -4.48 -3.05
C ILE A 107 -10.45 -3.82 -2.26
N HIS A 108 -10.28 -3.80 -0.95
CA HIS A 108 -11.28 -3.27 0.00
C HIS A 108 -10.78 -1.99 0.65
N VAL A 109 -9.47 -1.92 0.93
CA VAL A 109 -8.85 -0.82 1.67
C VAL A 109 -7.71 -0.23 0.86
N LEU A 110 -7.75 1.08 0.69
CA LEU A 110 -6.64 1.89 0.18
C LEU A 110 -5.95 2.55 1.37
N VAL A 111 -4.65 2.32 1.50
CA VAL A 111 -3.83 2.85 2.59
C VAL A 111 -2.98 3.98 2.01
N VAL A 112 -3.16 5.20 2.50
CA VAL A 112 -2.29 6.33 2.19
C VAL A 112 -1.36 6.56 3.36
N VAL A 113 -0.07 6.63 3.06
CA VAL A 113 0.98 6.94 4.02
C VAL A 113 1.40 8.38 3.78
N PRO A 114 1.23 9.29 4.76
CA PRO A 114 1.65 10.68 4.59
C PRO A 114 3.17 10.80 4.40
N GLU A 115 3.57 11.77 3.58
CA GLU A 115 4.97 12.08 3.28
C GLU A 115 5.70 12.43 4.59
N GLY A 116 6.64 11.58 5.01
CA GLY A 116 7.27 11.64 6.33
C GLY A 116 7.19 10.33 7.13
N ALA A 117 6.23 9.45 6.81
CA ALA A 117 6.13 8.09 7.35
C ALA A 117 6.57 6.99 6.34
N VAL A 118 6.84 7.38 5.10
CA VAL A 118 7.42 6.48 4.10
C VAL A 118 8.93 6.50 4.32
N GLY A 119 9.50 5.37 4.72
CA GLY A 119 10.95 5.19 4.59
C GLY A 119 11.28 5.30 3.12
N SER A 120 11.86 6.43 2.69
CA SER A 120 12.30 6.67 1.33
C SER A 120 13.01 5.44 0.78
N ALA A 121 12.34 4.73 -0.12
CA ALA A 121 12.95 3.72 -0.97
C ALA A 121 13.35 4.33 -2.32
N SER A 122 13.53 5.66 -2.38
CA SER A 122 14.16 6.33 -3.50
C SER A 122 15.66 6.42 -3.27
N GLU A 123 16.36 5.29 -3.11
CA GLU A 123 17.83 5.31 -3.12
C GLU A 123 18.50 3.99 -3.55
N THR A 124 17.88 3.17 -4.40
CA THR A 124 18.61 2.10 -5.10
C THR A 124 18.48 2.25 -6.62
N SER A 125 18.83 3.43 -7.15
CA SER A 125 18.91 3.63 -8.60
C SER A 125 20.24 4.26 -9.06
N LYS A 126 21.28 4.33 -8.20
CA LYS A 126 22.58 4.91 -8.61
C LYS A 126 23.85 4.21 -8.13
N MET A 127 23.78 3.00 -7.54
CA MET A 127 25.01 2.29 -7.12
C MET A 127 25.47 1.16 -8.09
N ASP A 128 24.71 0.87 -9.15
CA ASP A 128 25.07 -0.21 -10.10
C ASP A 128 26.08 0.19 -11.20
N GLN A 129 26.55 1.44 -11.22
CA GLN A 129 27.42 1.93 -12.32
C GLN A 129 28.92 1.99 -11.97
N VAL A 130 29.34 1.66 -10.74
CA VAL A 130 30.76 1.74 -10.32
C VAL A 130 31.50 0.40 -10.26
N VAL A 131 30.85 -0.72 -10.61
CA VAL A 131 31.44 -2.07 -10.42
C VAL A 131 31.96 -2.75 -11.71
N GLN A 132 31.95 -2.09 -12.87
CA GLN A 132 32.49 -2.69 -14.11
C GLN A 132 33.79 -2.07 -14.66
N GLU A 133 34.34 -0.98 -14.09
CA GLU A 133 35.57 -0.34 -14.65
C GLU A 133 36.89 -0.73 -13.96
N VAL A 134 36.91 -1.63 -12.97
CA VAL A 134 38.15 -1.92 -12.21
C VAL A 134 38.85 -3.24 -12.54
N HIS A 135 38.44 -3.98 -13.57
CA HIS A 135 39.06 -5.28 -13.89
C HIS A 135 40.15 -5.27 -14.98
N GLU A 136 40.53 -4.12 -15.56
CA GLU A 136 41.51 -4.09 -16.66
C GLU A 136 42.84 -3.37 -16.37
N ILE A 137 43.17 -3.07 -15.11
CA ILE A 137 44.42 -2.36 -14.77
C ILE A 137 45.40 -3.24 -13.93
N GLY A 138 45.05 -4.50 -13.64
CA GLY A 138 45.77 -5.30 -12.63
C GLY A 138 46.92 -6.22 -13.08
N MET A 139 47.31 -6.32 -14.35
CA MET A 139 48.39 -7.26 -14.76
C MET A 139 49.35 -6.72 -15.83
N SER A 140 49.71 -5.45 -15.74
CA SER A 140 50.88 -4.92 -16.46
C SER A 140 51.81 -4.23 -15.47
N THR A 141 52.53 -5.01 -14.66
CA THR A 141 53.89 -4.69 -14.15
C THR A 141 54.31 -5.76 -13.13
N GLN A 142 55.02 -6.77 -13.62
CA GLN A 142 56.24 -7.20 -12.96
C GLN A 142 57.17 -7.80 -14.02
N ARG A 143 58.16 -6.99 -14.40
CA ARG A 143 59.43 -7.47 -14.95
C ARG A 143 60.26 -8.05 -13.81
#